data_AF-A0A7V8YHL0-F1
#
_entry.id   AF-A0A7V8YHL0-F1
#
_cell.length_a   1.000
_cell.length_b   1.000
_cell.length_c   1.000
_cell.angle_alpha   90.00
_cell.angle_beta   90.00
_cell.angle_gamma   90.00
#
_symmetry.space_group_name_H-M   'P 1'
#
loop_
_entity.id
_entity.type
_entity.pdbx_description
1 polymer ?
#
loop_
_entity_poly.entity_id
_entity_poly.type
_entity_poly.pdbx_seq_one_letter_code
_entity_poly.pdbx_strand_id
1 'polypeptide(L)'
;MAVVRGEQTGWIRRLATACWRHRGLTVAALGASVGGVGLEAVGPLLTRIALDDSVRGLTIALPGLIAAIVVLALVRFGAAFARRYLGGRLSLNVQHDLRRDVFRAVQRLDGPKQDGLRTGQVVSRAISDLQQVQGLLSMVPLVAGYAVLLVASVAAMLSLSPSLTVIALVMVPASVLIAARSRRALFPATWSAQQRAADIAQHVEETVTGVRVVKGFGQEAREVDT
;
A
#
# COMPACT_ATOMS: atom_id res chain seq x y z
N MET A 1 -16.04 16.02 -36.64
CA MET A 1 -15.43 16.29 -35.32
C MET A 1 -16.45 15.92 -34.24
N ALA A 2 -16.69 14.62 -34.03
CA ALA A 2 -17.68 14.12 -33.08
C ALA A 2 -16.95 13.67 -31.82
N VAL A 3 -16.99 14.52 -30.79
CA VAL A 3 -16.54 14.17 -29.44
C VAL A 3 -17.43 13.04 -28.94
N VAL A 4 -16.91 11.82 -28.95
CA VAL A 4 -17.52 10.68 -28.26
C VAL A 4 -17.57 11.06 -26.78
N ARG A 5 -18.74 11.54 -26.33
CA ARG A 5 -19.09 11.66 -24.91
C ARG A 5 -19.26 10.24 -24.36
N GLY A 6 -18.15 9.53 -24.17
CA GLY A 6 -18.14 8.34 -23.35
C GLY A 6 -18.44 8.79 -21.92
N GLU A 7 -19.48 8.21 -21.30
CA GLU A 7 -19.74 8.38 -19.87
C GLU A 7 -18.42 8.27 -19.12
N GLN A 8 -18.04 9.31 -18.38
CA GLN A 8 -16.86 9.31 -17.52
C GLN A 8 -17.13 8.36 -16.35
N THR A 9 -17.14 7.06 -16.61
CA THR A 9 -17.06 6.06 -15.56
C THR A 9 -15.71 6.26 -14.89
N GLY A 10 -15.72 6.74 -13.66
CA GLY A 10 -14.52 7.01 -12.89
C GLY A 10 -13.57 5.80 -12.93
N TRP A 11 -12.26 6.08 -12.97
CA TRP A 11 -11.22 5.04 -13.06
C TRP A 11 -11.37 3.95 -11.98
N ILE A 12 -11.90 4.30 -10.80
CA ILE A 12 -12.23 3.37 -9.71
C ILE A 12 -13.25 2.33 -10.18
N ARG A 13 -14.34 2.75 -10.84
CA ARG A 13 -15.38 1.84 -11.32
C ARG A 13 -14.83 0.89 -12.39
N ARG A 14 -13.99 1.40 -13.30
CA ARG A 14 -13.33 0.57 -14.32
C ARG A 14 -12.41 -0.47 -13.69
N LEU A 15 -11.60 -0.07 -12.70
CA LEU A 15 -10.72 -0.98 -11.97
C LEU A 15 -11.53 -2.00 -11.16
N ALA A 16 -12.61 -1.57 -10.51
CA ALA A 16 -13.52 -2.45 -9.79
C ALA A 16 -14.14 -3.50 -10.73
N THR A 17 -14.59 -3.10 -11.93
CA THR A 17 -15.08 -4.03 -12.95
C THR A 17 -13.99 -5.01 -13.40
N ALA A 18 -12.75 -4.56 -13.55
CA ALA A 18 -11.61 -5.42 -13.88
C ALA A 18 -11.33 -6.45 -12.76
N CYS A 19 -11.39 -6.05 -11.49
CA CYS A 19 -11.34 -6.97 -10.36
C CYS A 19 -12.49 -7.96 -10.38
N TRP A 20 -13.70 -7.50 -10.72
CA TRP A 20 -14.91 -8.33 -10.71
C TRP A 20 -14.90 -9.43 -11.76
N ARG A 21 -14.08 -9.31 -12.82
CA ARG A 21 -13.78 -10.43 -13.74
C ARG A 21 -13.20 -11.65 -12.99
N HIS A 22 -12.50 -11.40 -11.88
CA HIS A 22 -11.92 -12.40 -10.98
C HIS A 22 -12.70 -12.49 -9.65
N ARG A 23 -14.04 -12.46 -9.71
CA ARG A 23 -14.94 -12.42 -8.53
C ARG A 23 -14.58 -13.40 -7.40
N GLY A 24 -14.19 -14.63 -7.74
CA GLY A 24 -13.82 -15.64 -6.73
C GLY A 24 -12.58 -15.24 -5.94
N LEU A 25 -11.55 -14.72 -6.62
CA LEU A 25 -10.33 -14.24 -5.97
C LEU A 25 -10.58 -12.96 -5.19
N THR A 26 -11.39 -12.04 -5.72
CA THR A 26 -11.73 -10.79 -5.03
C THR A 26 -12.49 -11.06 -3.73
N VAL A 27 -13.55 -11.88 -3.79
CA VAL A 27 -14.35 -12.23 -2.60
C VAL A 27 -13.51 -13.04 -1.61
N ALA A 28 -12.70 -14.00 -2.07
CA ALA A 28 -11.85 -14.79 -1.18
C ALA A 28 -10.75 -13.96 -0.52
N ALA A 29 -10.11 -13.04 -1.25
CA ALA A 29 -9.08 -12.16 -0.68
C ALA A 29 -9.68 -11.17 0.34
N LEU A 30 -10.82 -10.58 0.03
CA LEU A 30 -11.55 -9.70 0.95
C LEU A 30 -12.06 -10.48 2.16
N GLY A 31 -12.63 -11.67 1.96
CA GLY A 31 -13.11 -12.55 3.03
C GLY A 31 -11.99 -12.99 3.97
N ALA A 32 -10.85 -13.44 3.42
CA ALA A 32 -9.66 -13.77 4.21
C ALA A 32 -9.12 -12.56 4.98
N SER A 33 -9.26 -11.35 4.42
CA SER A 33 -8.89 -10.12 5.11
C SER A 33 -9.83 -9.79 6.25
N VAL A 34 -11.13 -9.70 5.98
CA VAL A 34 -12.15 -9.34 6.96
C VAL A 34 -12.19 -10.36 8.09
N GLY A 35 -12.15 -11.65 7.76
CA GLY A 35 -12.06 -12.72 8.76
C GLY A 35 -10.74 -12.66 9.54
N GLY A 36 -9.60 -12.66 8.86
CA GLY A 36 -8.29 -12.71 9.53
C GLY A 36 -7.97 -11.49 10.37
N VAL A 37 -8.16 -10.30 9.79
CA VAL A 37 -7.85 -9.02 10.42
C VAL A 37 -8.93 -8.66 11.46
N GLY A 38 -10.18 -9.03 11.24
CA GLY A 38 -11.24 -8.88 12.25
C GLY A 38 -10.99 -9.72 13.51
N LEU A 39 -10.45 -10.92 13.36
CA LEU A 39 -10.05 -11.78 14.48
C LEU A 39 -8.95 -11.17 15.37
N GLU A 40 -8.26 -10.12 14.91
CA GLU A 40 -7.21 -9.49 15.71
C GLU A 40 -7.75 -8.79 16.96
N ALA A 41 -9.00 -8.33 16.93
CA ALA A 41 -9.68 -7.73 18.09
C ALA A 41 -9.93 -8.73 19.23
N VAL A 42 -9.92 -10.04 18.94
CA VAL A 42 -10.11 -11.10 19.94
C VAL A 42 -8.88 -11.25 20.83
N GLY A 43 -7.68 -10.95 20.33
CA GLY A 43 -6.43 -11.11 21.07
C GLY A 43 -6.41 -10.37 22.43
N PRO A 44 -6.64 -9.04 22.45
CA PRO A 44 -6.73 -8.27 23.69
C PRO A 44 -7.82 -8.75 24.65
N LEU A 45 -8.95 -9.27 24.14
CA LEU A 45 -10.03 -9.81 24.96
C LEU A 45 -9.59 -11.10 25.66
N LEU A 46 -8.86 -11.99 24.97
CA LEU A 46 -8.28 -13.18 25.59
C LEU A 46 -7.24 -12.82 26.65
N THR A 47 -6.38 -11.83 26.37
CA THR A 47 -5.42 -11.32 27.35
C THR A 47 -6.13 -10.74 28.58
N ARG A 48 -7.26 -10.04 28.40
CA ARG A 48 -8.07 -9.56 29.53
C ARG A 48 -8.60 -10.72 30.38
N ILE A 49 -9.18 -11.75 29.76
CA ILE A 49 -9.70 -12.93 30.49
C ILE A 49 -8.57 -13.60 31.26
N ALA A 50 -7.39 -13.73 30.64
CA ALA A 50 -6.18 -14.26 31.29
C ALA A 50 -5.79 -13.49 32.56
N LEU A 51 -5.79 -12.16 32.46
CA LEU A 51 -5.43 -11.27 33.55
C LEU A 51 -6.48 -11.31 34.66
N ASP A 52 -7.76 -11.21 34.33
CA ASP A 52 -8.86 -11.22 35.29
C ASP A 52 -8.91 -12.55 36.08
N ASP A 53 -8.64 -13.68 35.42
CA ASP A 53 -8.63 -15.01 36.05
C ASP A 53 -7.38 -15.24 36.92
N SER A 54 -6.22 -14.77 36.44
CA SER A 54 -4.96 -14.81 37.21
C SER A 54 -5.05 -13.99 38.50
N VAL A 55 -5.71 -12.83 38.46
CA VAL A 55 -5.93 -11.98 39.64
C VAL A 55 -6.89 -12.64 40.63
N ARG A 56 -7.81 -13.50 40.18
CA ARG A 56 -8.74 -14.26 41.04
C ARG A 56 -8.15 -15.55 41.60
N GLY A 57 -6.94 -15.94 41.21
CA GLY A 57 -6.24 -17.13 41.72
C GLY A 57 -6.76 -18.47 41.17
N LEU A 58 -7.57 -18.47 40.12
CA LEU A 58 -8.12 -19.67 39.49
C LEU A 58 -7.16 -20.16 38.39
N THR A 59 -6.19 -21.00 38.72
CA THR A 59 -5.19 -21.52 37.74
C THR A 59 -5.73 -22.63 36.82
N ILE A 60 -6.99 -23.06 37.01
CA ILE A 60 -7.56 -24.25 36.36
C ILE A 60 -7.85 -24.01 34.85
N ALA A 61 -7.97 -22.75 34.40
CA ALA A 61 -8.29 -22.41 33.01
C ALA A 61 -7.07 -22.08 32.11
N LEU A 62 -5.85 -22.04 32.67
CA LEU A 62 -4.63 -21.62 31.95
C LEU A 62 -4.30 -22.47 30.70
N PRO A 63 -4.34 -23.81 30.74
CA PRO A 63 -4.03 -24.62 29.56
C PRO A 63 -5.02 -24.41 28.40
N GLY A 64 -6.31 -24.27 28.72
CA GLY A 64 -7.35 -24.02 27.72
C GLY A 64 -7.21 -22.65 27.06
N LEU A 65 -6.84 -21.63 27.85
CA LEU A 65 -6.55 -20.30 27.35
C LEU A 65 -5.30 -20.27 26.46
N ILE A 66 -4.22 -20.95 26.86
CA ILE A 66 -3.00 -21.07 26.04
C ILE A 66 -3.34 -21.76 24.72
N ALA A 67 -4.10 -22.87 24.76
CA ALA A 67 -4.57 -23.55 23.56
C ALA A 67 -5.40 -22.61 22.67
N ALA A 68 -6.31 -21.82 23.25
CA ALA A 68 -7.11 -20.84 22.51
C ALA A 68 -6.25 -19.75 21.85
N ILE A 69 -5.21 -19.24 22.54
CA ILE A 69 -4.27 -18.26 21.99
C ILE A 69 -3.47 -18.87 20.83
N VAL A 70 -2.99 -20.11 20.97
CA VAL A 70 -2.25 -20.81 19.91
C VAL A 70 -3.16 -21.05 18.69
N VAL A 71 -4.38 -21.53 18.90
CA VAL A 71 -5.37 -21.73 17.83
C VAL A 71 -5.67 -20.40 17.13
N LEU A 72 -5.88 -19.31 17.88
CA LEU A 72 -6.10 -18.00 17.32
C LEU A 72 -4.90 -17.52 16.50
N ALA A 73 -3.67 -17.74 16.98
CA ALA A 73 -2.45 -17.39 16.26
C ALA A 73 -2.32 -18.17 14.93
N LEU A 74 -2.63 -19.47 14.93
CA LEU A 74 -2.63 -20.30 13.72
C LEU A 74 -3.69 -19.85 12.72
N VAL A 75 -4.91 -19.55 13.18
CA VAL A 75 -5.98 -19.02 12.33
C VAL A 75 -5.59 -17.67 11.73
N ARG A 76 -5.02 -16.77 12.54
CA ARG A 76 -4.50 -15.47 12.06
C ARG A 76 -3.41 -15.64 11.02
N PHE A 77 -2.47 -16.56 11.24
CA PHE A 77 -1.42 -16.86 10.27
C PHE A 77 -2.01 -17.37 8.95
N GLY A 78 -2.92 -18.35 9.01
CA GLY A 78 -3.58 -18.89 7.83
C GLY A 78 -4.36 -17.84 7.05
N ALA A 79 -5.11 -16.99 7.76
CA ALA A 79 -5.86 -15.90 7.13
C ALA A 79 -4.95 -14.82 6.53
N ALA A 80 -3.85 -14.47 7.21
CA ALA A 80 -2.85 -13.54 6.68
C ALA A 80 -2.17 -14.09 5.42
N PHE A 81 -1.81 -15.37 5.43
CA PHE A 81 -1.26 -16.07 4.27
C PHE A 81 -2.25 -16.08 3.11
N ALA A 82 -3.49 -16.52 3.35
CA ALA A 82 -4.55 -16.56 2.34
C ALA A 82 -4.82 -15.17 1.75
N ARG A 83 -4.96 -14.14 2.59
CA ARG A 83 -5.12 -12.75 2.14
C ARG A 83 -3.95 -12.30 1.26
N ARG A 84 -2.70 -12.54 1.67
CA ARG A 84 -1.51 -12.10 0.93
C ARG A 84 -1.37 -12.84 -0.40
N TYR A 85 -1.59 -14.15 -0.40
CA TYR A 85 -1.53 -14.98 -1.60
C TYR A 85 -2.64 -14.63 -2.59
N LEU A 86 -3.90 -14.58 -2.14
CA LEU A 86 -5.06 -14.30 -3.00
C LEU A 86 -5.05 -12.85 -3.49
N GLY A 87 -4.71 -11.88 -2.64
CA GLY A 87 -4.57 -10.48 -3.01
C GLY A 87 -3.44 -10.25 -4.02
N GLY A 88 -2.29 -10.90 -3.80
CA GLY A 88 -1.18 -10.88 -4.76
C GLY A 88 -1.58 -11.48 -6.11
N ARG A 89 -2.21 -12.66 -6.12
CA ARG A 89 -2.68 -13.32 -7.33
C ARG A 89 -3.72 -12.49 -8.08
N LEU A 90 -4.67 -11.88 -7.37
CA LEU A 90 -5.64 -10.95 -7.96
C LEU A 90 -4.94 -9.77 -8.65
N SER A 91 -3.97 -9.15 -7.98
CA SER A 91 -3.23 -8.00 -8.52
C SER A 91 -2.49 -8.33 -9.81
N LEU A 92 -1.85 -9.51 -9.86
CA LEU A 92 -1.12 -9.97 -11.04
C LEU A 92 -2.05 -10.32 -12.20
N ASN A 93 -3.18 -10.99 -11.92
CA ASN A 93 -4.17 -11.32 -12.94
C ASN A 93 -4.78 -10.07 -13.58
N VAL A 94 -5.18 -9.09 -12.75
CA VAL A 94 -5.73 -7.81 -13.25
C VAL A 94 -4.67 -7.04 -14.03
N GLN A 95 -3.41 -7.01 -13.56
CA GLN A 95 -2.31 -6.40 -14.31
C GLN A 95 -2.11 -7.06 -15.68
N HIS A 96 -2.14 -8.39 -15.74
CA HIS A 96 -2.01 -9.14 -16.99
C HIS A 96 -3.14 -8.81 -17.97
N ASP A 97 -4.38 -8.78 -17.49
CA ASP A 97 -5.55 -8.39 -18.28
C ASP A 97 -5.41 -6.97 -18.84
N LEU A 98 -5.01 -6.00 -18.00
CA LEU A 98 -4.80 -4.62 -18.42
C LEU A 98 -3.70 -4.50 -19.48
N ARG A 99 -2.59 -5.25 -19.34
CA ARG A 99 -1.52 -5.27 -20.34
C ARG A 99 -2.01 -5.83 -21.68
N ARG A 100 -2.84 -6.87 -21.65
CA ARG A 100 -3.47 -7.43 -22.86
C ARG A 100 -4.43 -6.44 -23.52
N ASP A 101 -5.20 -5.69 -22.72
CA ASP A 101 -6.12 -4.69 -23.24
C ASP A 101 -5.37 -3.51 -23.88
N VAL A 102 -4.27 -3.05 -23.27
CA VAL A 102 -3.38 -2.03 -23.87
C VAL A 102 -2.80 -2.53 -25.18
N PHE A 103 -2.26 -3.75 -25.21
CA PHE A 103 -1.69 -4.34 -26.41
C PHE A 103 -2.72 -4.47 -27.54
N ARG A 104 -3.91 -4.99 -27.23
CA ARG A 104 -5.02 -5.11 -28.18
C ARG A 104 -5.50 -3.75 -28.68
N ALA A 105 -5.52 -2.73 -27.82
CA ALA A 105 -5.91 -1.38 -28.22
C ALA A 105 -4.91 -0.78 -29.23
N VAL A 106 -3.60 -0.99 -29.02
CA VAL A 106 -2.55 -0.55 -29.96
C VAL A 106 -2.68 -1.26 -31.31
N GLN A 107 -2.89 -2.58 -31.30
CA GLN A 107 -3.03 -3.37 -32.54
C GLN A 107 -4.27 -3.00 -33.38
N ARG A 108 -5.29 -2.39 -32.79
CA ARG A 108 -6.52 -1.97 -33.47
C ARG A 108 -6.45 -0.58 -34.10
N LEU A 109 -5.35 0.14 -33.91
CA LEU A 109 -5.18 1.48 -34.48
C LEU A 109 -4.75 1.38 -35.96
N ASP A 110 -5.25 2.30 -36.78
CA ASP A 110 -4.83 2.43 -38.18
C ASP A 110 -3.40 3.01 -38.28
N GLY A 111 -2.69 2.75 -39.38
CA GLY A 111 -1.29 3.17 -39.59
C GLY A 111 -0.97 4.61 -39.17
N PRO A 112 -1.71 5.64 -39.65
CA PRO A 112 -1.45 7.02 -39.27
C PRO A 112 -1.63 7.32 -37.77
N LYS A 113 -2.51 6.58 -37.09
CA LYS A 113 -2.69 6.72 -35.63
C LYS A 113 -1.58 6.01 -34.86
N GLN A 114 -1.03 4.93 -35.40
CA GLN A 114 0.13 4.25 -34.84
C GLN A 114 1.40 5.10 -35.00
N ASP A 115 1.58 5.76 -36.14
CA ASP A 115 2.72 6.66 -36.40
C ASP A 115 2.75 7.87 -35.44
N GLY A 116 1.57 8.30 -34.97
CA GLY A 116 1.45 9.33 -33.93
C GLY A 116 1.78 8.86 -32.50
N LEU A 117 1.96 7.56 -32.27
CA LEU A 117 2.28 7.03 -30.93
C LEU A 117 3.78 7.12 -30.66
N ARG A 118 4.12 7.64 -29.47
CA ARG A 118 5.46 7.51 -28.93
C ARG A 118 5.62 6.13 -28.29
N THR A 119 6.28 5.20 -28.97
CA THR A 119 6.47 3.81 -28.50
C THR A 119 6.97 3.73 -27.06
N GLY A 120 7.95 4.58 -26.68
CA GLY A 120 8.46 4.63 -25.31
C GLY A 120 7.41 4.99 -24.26
N GLN A 121 6.46 5.88 -24.58
CA GLN A 121 5.37 6.23 -23.66
C GLN A 121 4.37 5.07 -23.51
N VAL A 122 4.05 4.36 -24.60
CA VAL A 122 3.16 3.20 -24.54
C VAL A 122 3.77 2.09 -23.68
N VAL A 123 5.05 1.79 -23.90
CA VAL A 123 5.79 0.79 -23.12
C VAL A 123 5.88 1.20 -21.64
N SER A 124 6.23 2.46 -21.36
CA SER A 124 6.33 2.99 -19.99
C SER A 124 5.00 2.85 -19.25
N ARG A 125 3.87 3.22 -19.86
CA ARG A 125 2.54 3.06 -19.26
C ARG A 125 2.15 1.58 -19.07
N ALA A 126 2.46 0.72 -20.03
CA ALA A 126 2.17 -0.72 -19.96
C ALA A 126 3.02 -1.47 -18.91
N ILE A 127 4.10 -0.86 -18.43
CA ILE A 127 5.00 -1.44 -17.43
C ILE A 127 4.84 -0.69 -16.10
N SER A 128 5.26 0.56 -16.03
CA SER A 128 5.37 1.34 -14.79
C SER A 128 4.00 1.67 -14.20
N ASP A 129 3.09 2.26 -14.99
CA ASP A 129 1.75 2.62 -14.48
C ASP A 129 0.98 1.35 -14.06
N LEU A 130 1.05 0.28 -14.85
CA LEU A 130 0.44 -1.00 -14.50
C LEU A 130 1.08 -1.67 -13.28
N GLN A 131 2.36 -1.42 -12.99
CA GLN A 131 3.02 -1.88 -11.77
C GLN A 131 2.52 -1.09 -10.55
N GLN A 132 2.29 0.21 -10.68
CA GLN A 132 1.66 1.01 -9.61
C GLN A 132 0.23 0.53 -9.32
N VAL A 133 -0.56 0.26 -10.36
CA VAL A 133 -1.92 -0.29 -10.22
C VAL A 133 -1.88 -1.65 -9.52
N GLN A 134 -0.95 -2.54 -9.90
CA GLN A 134 -0.75 -3.83 -9.23
C GLN A 134 -0.41 -3.64 -7.74
N GLY A 135 0.54 -2.74 -7.43
CA GLY A 135 0.93 -2.44 -6.05
C GLY A 135 -0.26 -1.97 -5.21
N LEU A 136 -1.05 -1.04 -5.74
CA LEU A 136 -2.29 -0.58 -5.11
C LEU A 136 -3.27 -1.75 -4.89
N LEU A 137 -3.52 -2.56 -5.91
CA LEU A 137 -4.48 -3.66 -5.83
C LEU A 137 -4.07 -4.76 -4.85
N SER A 138 -2.77 -5.00 -4.69
CA SER A 138 -2.24 -5.92 -3.70
C SER A 138 -2.48 -5.47 -2.25
N MET A 139 -2.61 -4.16 -2.04
CA MET A 139 -2.83 -3.55 -0.71
C MET A 139 -4.31 -3.38 -0.37
N VAL A 140 -5.21 -3.33 -1.36
CA VAL A 140 -6.66 -3.13 -1.14
C VAL A 140 -7.24 -4.11 -0.12
N PRO A 141 -6.98 -5.44 -0.19
CA PRO A 141 -7.51 -6.35 0.82
C PRO A 141 -7.03 -6.00 2.24
N LEU A 142 -5.75 -5.66 2.40
CA LEU A 142 -5.17 -5.30 3.70
C LEU A 142 -5.87 -4.07 4.30
N VAL A 143 -6.01 -2.99 3.51
CA VAL A 143 -6.66 -1.75 3.95
C VAL A 143 -8.13 -2.00 4.32
N ALA A 144 -8.85 -2.81 3.53
CA ALA A 144 -10.23 -3.19 3.84
C ALA A 144 -10.32 -3.96 5.17
N GLY A 145 -9.36 -4.86 5.44
CA GLY A 145 -9.28 -5.58 6.71
C GLY A 145 -9.06 -4.65 7.89
N TYR A 146 -8.14 -3.68 7.77
CA TYR A 146 -7.90 -2.69 8.82
C TYR A 146 -9.08 -1.75 9.06
N ALA A 147 -9.83 -1.38 8.03
CA ALA A 147 -11.05 -0.62 8.20
C ALA A 147 -12.07 -1.39 9.05
N VAL A 148 -12.24 -2.69 8.81
CA VAL A 148 -13.12 -3.53 9.64
C VAL A 148 -12.58 -3.70 11.06
N LEU A 149 -11.27 -3.95 11.22
CA LEU A 149 -10.66 -4.05 12.54
C LEU A 149 -10.80 -2.76 13.35
N LEU A 150 -10.68 -1.59 12.71
CA LEU A 150 -10.90 -0.31 13.37
C LEU A 150 -12.34 -0.24 13.94
N VAL A 151 -13.34 -0.54 13.11
CA VAL A 151 -14.76 -0.54 13.53
C VAL A 151 -14.99 -1.56 14.64
N ALA A 152 -14.50 -2.78 14.49
CA ALA A 152 -14.64 -3.85 15.48
C ALA A 152 -13.94 -3.52 16.80
N SER A 153 -12.74 -2.92 16.75
CA SER A 153 -11.99 -2.52 17.93
C SER A 153 -12.68 -1.38 18.67
N VAL A 154 -13.16 -0.36 17.97
CA VAL A 154 -13.93 0.73 18.60
C VAL A 154 -15.21 0.21 19.23
N ALA A 155 -15.94 -0.70 18.55
CA ALA A 155 -17.13 -1.33 19.11
C ALA A 155 -16.82 -2.15 20.38
N ALA A 156 -15.73 -2.92 20.37
CA ALA A 156 -15.27 -3.68 21.54
C ALA A 156 -14.81 -2.75 22.69
N MET A 157 -14.10 -1.67 22.40
CA MET A 157 -13.67 -0.71 23.41
C MET A 157 -14.87 -0.01 24.07
N LEU A 158 -15.85 0.41 23.26
CA LEU A 158 -17.08 1.04 23.76
C LEU A 158 -17.90 0.09 24.67
N SER A 159 -17.93 -1.20 24.35
CA SER A 159 -18.64 -2.18 25.19
C SER A 159 -17.92 -2.47 26.51
N LEU A 160 -16.59 -2.30 26.56
CA LEU A 160 -15.80 -2.46 27.78
C LEU A 160 -15.84 -1.19 28.67
N SER A 161 -15.54 -0.02 28.11
CA SER A 161 -15.53 1.25 28.85
C SER A 161 -15.66 2.45 27.90
N PRO A 162 -16.83 3.11 27.85
CA PRO A 162 -17.02 4.29 27.02
C PRO A 162 -16.09 5.45 27.38
N SER A 163 -15.79 5.66 28.67
CA SER A 163 -14.96 6.78 29.12
C SER A 163 -13.51 6.67 28.65
N LEU A 164 -12.89 5.49 28.82
CA LEU A 164 -11.53 5.23 28.33
C LEU A 164 -11.47 5.29 26.80
N THR A 165 -12.53 4.84 26.12
CA THR A 165 -12.60 4.89 24.66
C THR A 165 -12.55 6.32 24.14
N VAL A 166 -13.31 7.24 24.75
CA VAL A 166 -13.29 8.67 24.36
C VAL A 166 -11.88 9.26 24.54
N ILE A 167 -11.22 8.97 25.66
CA ILE A 167 -9.84 9.43 25.90
C ILE A 167 -8.90 8.91 24.81
N ALA A 168 -8.98 7.62 24.48
CA ALA A 168 -8.17 7.02 23.41
C ALA A 168 -8.48 7.65 22.03
N LEU A 169 -9.75 7.91 21.72
CA LEU A 169 -10.17 8.48 20.45
C LEU A 169 -9.71 9.93 20.29
N VAL A 170 -9.61 10.70 21.38
CA VAL A 170 -9.07 12.08 21.40
C VAL A 170 -7.55 12.09 21.17
N MET A 171 -6.83 11.03 21.55
CA MET A 171 -5.39 10.93 21.29
C MET A 171 -5.05 10.80 19.79
N VAL A 172 -5.98 10.27 18.98
CA VAL A 172 -5.79 10.16 17.52
C VAL A 172 -5.67 11.53 16.84
N PRO A 173 -6.65 12.46 16.93
CA PRO A 173 -6.51 13.79 16.32
C PRO A 173 -5.38 14.60 16.94
N ALA A 174 -5.08 14.45 18.23
CA ALA A 174 -3.93 15.09 18.86
C ALA A 174 -2.61 14.65 18.20
N SER A 175 -2.44 13.34 17.99
CA SER A 175 -1.28 12.77 17.30
C SER A 175 -1.19 13.22 15.84
N VAL A 176 -2.32 13.25 15.13
CA VAL A 176 -2.40 13.74 13.74
C VAL A 176 -2.02 15.22 13.66
N LEU A 177 -2.46 16.05 14.62
CA LEU A 177 -2.12 17.47 14.67
C LEU A 177 -0.62 17.69 14.86
N ILE A 178 0.00 16.94 15.77
CA ILE A 178 1.45 16.99 16.01
C ILE A 178 2.19 16.57 14.75
N ALA A 179 1.82 15.43 14.15
CA ALA A 179 2.44 14.95 12.91
C ALA A 179 2.28 15.96 11.75
N ALA A 180 1.11 16.56 11.61
CA ALA A 180 0.82 17.57 10.59
C ALA A 180 1.64 18.85 10.79
N ARG A 181 1.85 19.27 12.04
CA ARG A 181 2.74 20.38 12.37
C ARG A 181 4.19 20.05 12.04
N SER A 182 4.67 18.88 12.44
CA SER A 182 6.04 18.43 12.13
C SER A 182 6.29 18.37 10.63
N ARG A 183 5.31 17.92 9.83
CA ARG A 183 5.41 17.89 8.36
C ARG A 183 5.73 19.24 7.74
N ARG A 184 5.27 20.36 8.33
CA ARG A 184 5.54 21.71 7.80
C ARG A 184 7.02 22.08 7.84
N ALA A 185 7.77 21.57 8.83
CA ALA A 185 9.20 21.80 8.95
C ALA A 185 10.02 20.71 8.26
N LEU A 186 9.63 19.44 8.41
CA LEU A 186 10.35 18.32 7.82
C LEU A 186 10.29 18.32 6.29
N PHE A 187 9.14 18.64 5.68
CA PHE A 187 9.00 18.55 4.22
C PHE A 187 9.94 19.51 3.47
N PRO A 188 10.02 20.82 3.81
CA PRO A 188 10.99 21.72 3.19
C PRO A 188 12.45 21.34 3.46
N ALA A 189 12.77 20.86 4.67
CA ALA A 189 14.13 20.45 5.00
C ALA A 189 14.58 19.24 4.18
N THR A 190 13.73 18.21 4.07
CA THR A 190 13.98 17.04 3.24
C THR A 190 14.08 17.42 1.77
N TRP A 191 13.22 18.33 1.29
CA TRP A 191 13.28 18.84 -0.07
C TRP A 191 14.61 19.56 -0.36
N SER A 192 15.05 20.45 0.55
CA SER A 192 16.33 21.14 0.41
C SER A 192 17.52 20.18 0.44
N ALA A 193 17.48 19.14 1.27
CA ALA A 193 18.52 18.11 1.31
C ALA A 193 18.57 17.31 0.00
N GLN A 194 17.41 16.94 -0.54
CA GLN A 194 17.32 16.25 -1.84
C GLN A 194 17.84 17.11 -2.98
N GLN A 195 17.57 18.43 -2.98
CA GLN A 195 18.09 19.33 -4.00
C GLN A 195 19.61 19.41 -3.97
N ARG A 196 20.23 19.59 -2.78
CA ARG A 196 21.70 19.62 -2.66
C ARG A 196 22.34 18.30 -3.08
N ALA A 197 21.71 17.18 -2.75
CA ALA A 197 22.19 15.87 -3.20
C ALA A 197 22.12 15.74 -4.73
N ALA A 198 21.07 16.29 -5.36
CA ALA A 198 20.96 16.32 -6.82
C ALA A 198 22.02 17.21 -7.46
N ASP A 199 22.31 18.38 -6.88
CA ASP A 199 23.34 19.29 -7.38
C ASP A 199 24.74 18.63 -7.34
N ILE A 200 25.08 17.92 -6.25
CA ILE A 200 26.32 17.14 -6.14
C ILE A 200 26.36 16.02 -7.18
N ALA A 201 25.26 15.28 -7.34
CA ALA A 201 25.19 14.20 -8.32
C ALA A 201 25.39 14.71 -9.75
N GLN A 202 24.82 15.87 -10.07
CA GLN A 202 25.00 16.52 -11.37
C GLN A 202 26.46 16.93 -11.60
N HIS A 203 27.11 17.53 -10.61
CA HIS A 203 28.53 17.90 -10.72
C HIS A 203 29.41 16.68 -10.97
N VAL A 204 29.18 15.57 -10.25
CA VAL A 204 29.88 14.31 -10.48
C VAL A 204 29.65 13.78 -11.91
N GLU A 205 28.41 13.84 -12.42
CA GLU A 205 28.08 13.38 -13.77
C GLU A 205 28.76 14.23 -14.86
N GLU A 206 28.82 15.55 -14.68
CA GLU A 206 29.52 16.48 -15.57
C GLU A 206 31.02 16.19 -15.60
N THR A 207 31.67 16.03 -14.44
CA THR A 207 33.11 15.76 -14.32
C THR A 207 33.49 14.39 -14.88
N VAL A 208 32.67 13.36 -14.67
CA VAL A 208 32.91 12.00 -15.19
C VAL A 208 32.69 11.93 -16.71
N THR A 209 31.63 12.55 -17.21
CA THR A 209 31.34 12.57 -18.65
C THR A 209 32.34 13.47 -19.40
N GLY A 210 32.75 14.56 -18.77
CA GLY A 210 33.77 15.52 -19.22
C GLY A 210 35.21 15.10 -18.93
N VAL A 211 35.47 13.90 -18.40
CA VAL A 211 36.81 13.51 -17.89
C VAL A 211 37.93 13.69 -18.91
N ARG A 212 37.66 13.50 -20.20
CA ARG A 212 38.64 13.73 -21.28
C ARG A 212 38.99 15.22 -21.44
N VAL A 213 38.04 16.12 -21.22
CA VAL A 213 38.25 17.57 -21.25
C VAL A 213 39.03 18.01 -20.01
N VAL A 214 38.64 17.53 -18.83
CA VAL A 214 39.32 17.82 -17.56
C VAL A 214 40.80 17.38 -17.62
N LYS A 215 41.06 16.16 -18.09
CA LYS A 215 42.41 15.62 -18.31
C LYS A 215 43.17 16.32 -19.43
N GLY A 216 42.48 16.74 -20.49
CA GLY A 216 43.09 17.46 -21.62
C GLY A 216 43.62 18.85 -21.26
N PHE A 217 43.01 19.52 -20.27
CA PHE A 217 43.43 20.85 -19.80
C PHE A 217 44.15 20.83 -18.44
N GLY A 218 44.44 19.66 -17.87
CA GLY A 218 45.14 19.53 -16.59
C GLY A 218 44.41 20.17 -15.40
N GLN A 219 43.07 20.17 -15.42
CA GLN A 219 42.24 20.86 -14.42
C GLN A 219 41.80 19.94 -13.26
N GLU A 220 42.45 18.80 -13.03
CA GLU A 220 41.98 17.84 -12.02
C GLU A 220 41.97 18.39 -10.59
N ALA A 221 42.95 19.22 -10.23
CA ALA A 221 43.01 19.84 -8.90
C ALA A 221 41.87 20.84 -8.68
N ARG A 222 41.41 21.53 -9.74
CA ARG A 222 40.29 22.49 -9.69
C ARG A 222 38.96 21.79 -9.43
N GLU A 223 38.74 20.66 -10.11
CA GLU A 223 37.49 19.87 -10.01
C GLU A 223 37.38 19.07 -8.70
N VAL A 224 38.47 18.90 -7.95
CA VAL A 224 38.45 18.23 -6.63
C VAL A 224 38.16 19.21 -5.49
N ASP A 225 38.53 20.49 -5.65
CA ASP A 225 38.32 21.54 -4.64
C ASP A 225 36.96 22.25 -4.74
N THR A 226 36.15 21.95 -5.77
CA THR A 226 34.82 22.54 -6.03
C THR A 226 33.71 21.62 -5.53
#